data_AF-A0A0E9NLZ0-F1
#
_entry.id   AF-A0A0E9NLZ0-F1
#
_cell.length_a   1.000
_cell.length_b   1.000
_cell.length_c   1.000
_cell.angle_alpha   90.00
_cell.angle_beta   90.00
_cell.angle_gamma   90.00
#
_symmetry.space_group_name_H-M   'P 1'
#
loop_
_entity.id
_entity.type
_entity.pdbx_description
1 polymer ?
#
loop_
_entity_poly.entity_id
_entity_poly.type
_entity_poly.pdbx_seq_one_letter_code
_entity_poly.pdbx_strand_id
1 'polypeptide(L)'
;MRTSVVFLSKIFWFHVYHSSRTPQSSRLTSTIDKTRTHRQLVSVEAYAKLEYPAILPTFAYPSLLIVVVLSIFAFLTLTPTPMASVPPRAASSTSSGMFPLSFGESFSQWWATSKSAPRSSEHAILATLPFFPGSDGVRKATSSQVKLSGHKQRYVNEFAIEHVNGSESNSSSMVLLHGYGAGLGLFYRNFDDLSKSPDWKLYALDLLGMGNSGRPPFKIRSKDSQAKLDEAEAFFTDALEEWRQERKLEKFTLAAHSLGGYLGVSYALKYPERVEKLILISPVGIPEDPYAMASTPPTVDSDVDAAPPAGDEVDALPARSSSSTNTPKRPYPNWLTFLWERNFSPFMFVRHAGPLGPKVMSAWTHRRFASLPSDQQSLLHTYMYNVFRGRGSGEYALGVLLAPGAYARRPLLHRVSQLKCPTLWMYGSHDWMDANAGREAAAIMQRQGVKAEHVVVPRSGHHIYLDNPEGFNRALVSFQVRVAIATHAYANIHRNLHLGIRTSLSLSCRALALPLRYTIHTGTVGPPH
;
A
#
# COMPACT_ATOMS: atom_id res chain seq x y z
N MET A 1 27.98 12.71 29.78
CA MET A 1 27.49 13.22 28.48
C MET A 1 28.37 14.27 27.80
N ARG A 2 29.51 14.72 28.37
CA ARG A 2 30.41 15.72 27.73
C ARG A 2 31.72 15.16 27.14
N THR A 3 32.07 13.91 27.44
CA THR A 3 33.31 13.27 26.95
C THR A 3 33.16 12.50 25.63
N SER A 4 31.93 12.12 25.24
CA SER A 4 31.68 11.38 23.98
C SER A 4 31.57 12.28 22.74
N VAL A 5 31.39 13.60 22.92
CA VAL A 5 31.28 14.58 21.82
C VAL A 5 32.65 14.97 21.27
N VAL A 6 33.72 14.84 22.08
CA VAL A 6 35.10 15.20 21.68
C VAL A 6 35.78 14.09 20.86
N PHE A 7 35.31 12.84 20.96
CA PHE A 7 35.89 11.71 20.21
C PHE A 7 35.37 11.65 18.76
N LEU A 8 34.11 12.03 18.53
CA LEU A 8 33.50 12.05 17.19
C LEU A 8 33.96 13.24 16.32
N SER A 9 34.35 14.36 16.93
CA SER A 9 34.88 15.51 16.18
C SER A 9 36.32 15.29 15.67
N LYS A 10 37.13 14.48 16.36
CA LYS A 10 38.52 14.18 15.95
C LYS A 10 38.61 13.22 14.76
N ILE A 11 37.68 12.27 14.62
CA ILE A 11 37.64 11.36 13.47
C ILE A 11 37.24 12.12 12.20
N PHE A 12 36.34 13.12 12.32
CA PHE A 12 35.87 13.91 11.19
C PHE A 12 36.93 14.90 10.66
N TRP A 13 37.79 15.44 11.54
CA TRP A 13 38.86 16.38 11.14
C TRP A 13 40.07 15.69 10.49
N PHE A 14 40.36 14.44 10.85
CA PHE A 14 41.49 13.68 10.27
C PHE A 14 41.25 13.30 8.79
N HIS A 15 40.00 13.19 8.35
CA HIS A 15 39.66 12.86 6.96
C HIS A 15 39.62 14.08 6.03
N VAL A 16 39.46 15.29 6.56
CA VAL A 16 39.39 16.53 5.75
C VAL A 16 40.77 17.16 5.53
N TYR A 17 41.73 16.93 6.44
CA TYR A 17 43.03 17.60 6.39
C TYR A 17 44.07 16.93 5.45
N HIS A 18 43.79 15.73 4.93
CA HIS A 18 44.77 14.99 4.10
C HIS A 18 44.55 15.09 2.57
N SER A 19 43.55 15.84 2.10
CA SER A 19 43.24 15.99 0.67
C SER A 19 43.62 17.34 0.04
N SER A 20 44.36 18.20 0.74
CA SER A 20 44.74 19.54 0.22
C SER A 20 46.23 19.84 0.39
N ARG A 21 47.07 19.12 -0.36
CA ARG A 21 48.40 19.62 -0.75
C ARG A 21 48.70 19.26 -2.21
N THR A 22 48.50 20.21 -3.09
CA THR A 22 49.15 20.28 -4.40
C THR A 22 50.52 20.93 -4.24
N PRO A 23 51.58 20.40 -4.87
CA PRO A 23 52.80 21.17 -5.13
C PRO A 23 52.83 21.66 -6.58
N GLN A 24 53.12 22.95 -6.77
CA GLN A 24 53.61 23.53 -8.03
C GLN A 24 55.07 23.11 -8.24
N SER A 25 55.45 22.74 -9.47
CA SER A 25 56.47 23.47 -10.26
C SER A 25 56.92 22.74 -11.55
N SER A 26 56.99 23.54 -12.62
CA SER A 26 57.98 23.59 -13.72
C SER A 26 58.17 22.45 -14.74
N ARG A 27 58.05 22.90 -16.01
CA ARG A 27 58.44 22.33 -17.32
C ARG A 27 59.74 21.50 -17.34
N LEU A 28 59.77 20.47 -18.18
CA LEU A 28 60.77 20.31 -19.26
C LEU A 28 60.36 19.18 -20.25
N THR A 29 60.79 19.40 -21.48
CA THR A 29 60.55 18.70 -22.76
C THR A 29 61.13 17.28 -22.84
N SER A 30 60.46 16.35 -23.52
CA SER A 30 60.99 15.68 -24.75
C SER A 30 60.10 14.53 -25.25
N THR A 31 60.10 14.39 -26.57
CA THR A 31 59.54 13.35 -27.44
C THR A 31 60.19 11.98 -27.20
N ILE A 32 59.44 10.87 -27.33
CA ILE A 32 59.76 9.68 -28.16
C ILE A 32 58.74 8.55 -27.94
N ASP A 33 58.49 7.88 -29.06
CA ASP A 33 57.54 6.84 -29.42
C ASP A 33 57.99 5.41 -29.03
N LYS A 34 57.03 4.47 -29.13
CA LYS A 34 57.13 3.01 -29.36
C LYS A 34 56.89 2.00 -28.21
N THR A 35 55.77 1.29 -28.41
CA THR A 35 55.58 -0.18 -28.44
C THR A 35 55.41 -1.00 -27.15
N ARG A 36 54.14 -1.42 -26.97
CA ARG A 36 53.61 -2.80 -26.84
C ARG A 36 53.72 -3.58 -25.51
N THR A 37 52.55 -4.12 -25.15
CA THR A 37 52.25 -5.36 -24.37
C THR A 37 52.36 -5.33 -22.84
N HIS A 38 51.22 -5.24 -22.11
CA HIS A 38 50.52 -6.37 -21.44
C HIS A 38 49.47 -5.89 -20.41
N ARG A 39 48.36 -6.64 -20.32
CA ARG A 39 47.40 -6.75 -19.19
C ARG A 39 46.69 -5.47 -18.70
N GLN A 40 45.45 -5.27 -19.14
CA GLN A 40 44.49 -4.43 -18.42
C GLN A 40 43.84 -5.22 -17.27
N LEU A 41 44.32 -4.93 -16.05
CA LEU A 41 43.46 -4.82 -14.88
C LEU A 41 42.57 -3.59 -15.11
N VAL A 42 41.26 -3.79 -15.23
CA VAL A 42 40.31 -2.67 -15.27
C VAL A 42 40.09 -2.20 -13.83
N SER A 43 40.60 -1.00 -13.53
CA SER A 43 40.37 -0.28 -12.30
C SER A 43 38.90 0.16 -12.19
N VAL A 44 38.39 0.09 -10.96
CA VAL A 44 37.06 0.54 -10.55
C VAL A 44 37.07 2.06 -10.46
N GLU A 45 36.88 2.76 -11.58
CA GLU A 45 36.76 4.22 -11.57
C GLU A 45 35.92 4.73 -12.75
N ALA A 46 34.62 4.40 -12.75
CA ALA A 46 33.67 4.99 -13.68
C ALA A 46 32.22 4.94 -13.16
N TYR A 47 31.92 5.56 -12.01
CA TYR A 47 30.53 5.89 -11.64
C TYR A 47 30.47 7.06 -10.65
N ALA A 48 30.62 8.29 -11.15
CA ALA A 48 30.12 9.49 -10.45
C ALA A 48 30.10 10.72 -11.39
N LYS A 49 29.21 10.71 -12.38
CA LYS A 49 28.70 11.95 -12.98
C LYS A 49 27.18 11.82 -13.15
N LEU A 50 26.47 12.15 -12.08
CA LEU A 50 25.05 12.50 -12.12
C LEU A 50 24.97 13.92 -11.58
N GLU A 51 24.78 14.88 -12.48
CA GLU A 51 24.48 16.26 -12.15
C GLU A 51 23.11 16.30 -11.44
N TYR A 52 23.12 16.78 -10.19
CA TYR A 52 21.92 17.14 -9.45
C TYR A 52 21.78 18.68 -9.50
N PRO A 53 20.58 19.23 -9.75
CA PRO A 53 20.37 20.66 -9.56
C PRO A 53 20.40 20.95 -8.06
N ALA A 54 21.37 21.76 -7.64
CA ALA A 54 21.52 22.24 -6.28
C ALA A 54 20.41 23.24 -5.94
N ILE A 55 19.39 22.80 -5.19
CA ILE A 55 18.50 23.69 -4.45
C ILE A 55 18.19 23.07 -3.09
N LEU A 56 19.03 23.37 -2.10
CA LEU A 56 18.68 23.31 -0.68
C LEU A 56 19.23 24.57 -0.02
N PRO A 57 18.40 25.40 0.65
CA PRO A 57 18.92 26.48 1.48
C PRO A 57 19.61 25.88 2.70
N THR A 58 20.74 26.46 3.07
CA THR A 58 21.48 26.18 4.31
C THR A 58 20.63 26.50 5.54
N PHE A 59 19.92 25.50 6.08
CA PHE A 59 19.27 25.60 7.39
C PHE A 59 20.19 25.06 8.49
N ALA A 60 20.21 25.74 9.63
CA ALA A 60 20.88 25.29 10.84
C ALA A 60 20.40 23.88 11.23
N TYR A 61 21.35 22.95 11.32
CA TYR A 61 21.13 21.51 11.46
C TYR A 61 20.35 20.99 12.69
N PRO A 62 20.24 21.66 13.86
CA PRO A 62 19.49 21.08 14.97
C PRO A 62 17.96 21.10 14.78
N SER A 63 17.42 22.03 13.99
CA SER A 63 15.97 22.18 13.78
C SER A 63 15.41 21.10 12.85
N LEU A 64 16.16 20.70 11.83
CA LEU A 64 15.76 19.66 10.88
C LEU A 64 15.71 18.29 11.56
N LEU A 65 16.67 17.99 12.45
CA LEU A 65 16.70 16.73 13.19
C LEU A 65 15.49 16.58 14.13
N ILE A 66 15.06 17.67 14.79
CA ILE A 66 13.87 17.68 15.66
C ILE A 66 12.60 17.49 14.83
N VAL A 67 12.45 18.18 13.71
CA VAL A 67 11.31 18.02 12.78
C VAL A 67 11.28 16.61 12.20
N VAL A 68 12.44 16.01 11.93
CA VAL A 68 12.59 14.63 11.42
C VAL A 68 12.24 13.59 12.48
N VAL A 69 12.70 13.75 13.73
CA VAL A 69 12.34 12.87 14.86
C VAL A 69 10.85 12.95 15.16
N LEU A 70 10.25 14.14 15.07
CA LEU A 70 8.81 14.33 15.25
C LEU A 70 8.00 13.72 14.10
N SER A 71 8.48 13.76 12.86
CA SER A 71 7.84 13.11 11.69
C SER A 71 7.84 11.58 11.79
N ILE A 72 8.94 11.02 12.32
CA ILE A 72 9.03 9.60 12.70
C ILE A 72 8.02 9.31 13.80
N PHE A 73 7.94 10.16 14.83
CA PHE A 73 6.93 10.01 15.87
C PHE A 73 5.52 10.06 15.26
N ALA A 74 5.14 11.06 14.47
CA ALA A 74 3.82 11.15 13.85
C ALA A 74 3.49 9.97 12.91
N PHE A 75 4.44 9.46 12.13
CA PHE A 75 4.23 8.26 11.30
C PHE A 75 4.15 6.97 12.14
N LEU A 76 4.89 6.89 13.25
CA LEU A 76 4.85 5.78 14.20
C LEU A 76 3.72 5.91 15.25
N THR A 77 3.09 7.09 15.37
CA THR A 77 1.99 7.41 16.30
C THR A 77 0.66 7.66 15.59
N LEU A 78 0.61 7.71 14.25
CA LEU A 78 -0.57 7.27 13.50
C LEU A 78 -0.69 5.78 13.81
N THR A 79 -1.48 5.51 14.84
CA THR A 79 -1.26 4.47 15.84
C THR A 79 -1.19 3.05 15.24
N PRO A 80 -0.09 2.31 15.41
CA PRO A 80 -0.17 0.86 15.34
C PRO A 80 -0.93 0.38 16.58
N THR A 81 -2.18 -0.02 16.40
CA THR A 81 -2.76 -1.00 17.31
C THR A 81 -1.83 -2.22 17.28
N PRO A 82 -1.27 -2.67 18.42
CA PRO A 82 -0.62 -3.97 18.45
C PRO A 82 -1.62 -5.00 17.92
N MET A 83 -1.15 -6.01 17.17
CA MET A 83 -2.03 -7.13 16.81
C MET A 83 -2.74 -7.63 18.08
N ALA A 84 -4.04 -7.91 17.97
CA ALA A 84 -4.85 -8.35 19.10
C ALA A 84 -4.08 -9.42 19.89
N SER A 85 -3.77 -9.12 21.15
CA SER A 85 -2.83 -9.90 21.96
C SER A 85 -3.38 -11.31 22.20
N VAL A 86 -2.77 -12.30 21.57
CA VAL A 86 -2.82 -13.69 22.03
C VAL A 86 -1.54 -13.92 22.84
N PRO A 87 -1.60 -14.45 24.08
CA PRO A 87 -0.41 -14.71 24.87
C PRO A 87 0.54 -15.65 24.12
N PRO A 88 1.87 -15.40 24.16
CA PRO A 88 2.83 -16.22 23.42
C PRO A 88 2.83 -17.65 23.98
N ARG A 89 2.63 -18.63 23.10
CA ARG A 89 2.92 -20.03 23.42
C ARG A 89 4.43 -20.20 23.32
N ALA A 90 5.07 -20.64 24.40
CA ALA A 90 6.51 -20.83 24.47
C ALA A 90 6.99 -21.76 23.34
N ALA A 91 7.84 -21.25 22.44
CA ALA A 91 8.49 -22.02 21.39
C ALA A 91 10.00 -21.95 21.58
N SER A 92 10.63 -23.11 21.44
CA SER A 92 12.04 -23.41 21.71
C SER A 92 13.00 -22.61 20.83
N SER A 93 14.06 -22.12 21.47
CA SER A 93 15.13 -21.31 20.88
C SER A 93 16.05 -22.10 19.96
N THR A 94 16.13 -21.69 18.70
CA THR A 94 17.32 -21.84 17.86
C THR A 94 17.73 -20.46 17.37
N SER A 95 19.02 -20.13 17.49
CA SER A 95 19.58 -18.78 17.41
C SER A 95 19.28 -18.05 16.10
N SER A 96 18.32 -17.12 16.13
CA SER A 96 18.19 -16.01 15.19
C SER A 96 18.47 -14.71 15.97
N GLY A 97 19.27 -13.79 15.42
CA GLY A 97 19.75 -12.57 16.10
C GLY A 97 18.69 -11.83 16.92
N MET A 98 19.12 -11.22 18.02
CA MET A 98 18.24 -10.54 18.97
C MET A 98 17.52 -9.38 18.26
N PHE A 99 16.19 -9.45 18.14
CA PHE A 99 15.38 -8.41 17.54
C PHE A 99 14.78 -7.54 18.65
N PRO A 100 14.83 -6.19 18.58
CA PRO A 100 15.30 -5.33 17.50
C PRO A 100 16.82 -5.33 17.30
N LEU A 101 17.27 -4.97 16.10
CA LEU A 101 18.67 -5.10 15.69
C LEU A 101 19.65 -4.26 16.53
N SER A 102 20.81 -4.84 16.79
CA SER A 102 21.97 -4.11 17.31
C SER A 102 22.53 -3.11 16.29
N PHE A 103 23.43 -2.22 16.71
CA PHE A 103 24.06 -1.26 15.79
C PHE A 103 24.93 -1.95 14.73
N GLY A 104 25.66 -3.01 15.11
CA GLY A 104 26.48 -3.79 14.20
C GLY A 104 25.65 -4.53 13.15
N GLU A 105 24.54 -5.17 13.57
CA GLU A 105 23.61 -5.83 12.64
C GLU A 105 22.94 -4.83 11.70
N SER A 106 22.57 -3.65 12.19
CA SER A 106 22.02 -2.57 11.37
C SER A 106 23.03 -2.08 10.32
N PHE A 107 24.29 -1.89 10.69
CA PHE A 107 25.34 -1.53 9.74
C PHE A 107 25.55 -2.62 8.69
N SER A 108 25.63 -3.89 9.13
CA SER A 108 25.77 -5.05 8.26
C SER A 108 24.61 -5.16 7.26
N GLN A 109 23.36 -5.05 7.72
CA GLN A 109 22.18 -5.07 6.86
C GLN A 109 22.16 -3.87 5.91
N TRP A 110 22.45 -2.65 6.37
CA TRP A 110 22.51 -1.46 5.51
C TRP A 110 23.54 -1.63 4.38
N TRP A 111 24.69 -2.22 4.68
CA TRP A 111 25.74 -2.51 3.72
C TRP A 111 25.35 -3.64 2.77
N ALA A 112 24.84 -4.77 3.27
CA ALA A 112 24.41 -5.90 2.45
C ALA A 112 23.27 -5.51 1.49
N THR A 113 22.28 -4.77 1.99
CA THR A 113 21.15 -4.26 1.19
C THR A 113 21.56 -3.19 0.19
N SER A 114 22.73 -2.55 0.34
CA SER A 114 23.27 -1.65 -0.69
C SER A 114 23.76 -2.41 -1.93
N LYS A 115 24.04 -3.71 -1.77
CA LYS A 115 24.57 -4.61 -2.80
C LYS A 115 23.52 -5.59 -3.35
N SER A 116 22.45 -5.88 -2.61
CA SER A 116 21.40 -6.83 -3.00
C SER A 116 20.18 -6.17 -3.64
N ALA A 117 19.57 -6.82 -4.65
CA ALA A 117 18.32 -6.37 -5.24
C ALA A 117 17.11 -6.59 -4.28
N PRO A 118 16.16 -5.64 -4.17
CA PRO A 118 14.93 -5.77 -3.37
C PRO A 118 14.13 -7.07 -3.56
N ARG A 119 14.22 -7.69 -4.74
CA ARG A 119 13.57 -8.97 -5.06
C ARG A 119 14.08 -10.16 -4.24
N SER A 120 15.31 -10.11 -3.72
CA SER A 120 15.85 -11.19 -2.87
C SER A 120 15.04 -11.36 -1.58
N SER A 121 14.68 -10.26 -0.91
CA SER A 121 13.84 -10.30 0.29
C SER A 121 12.39 -10.70 0.01
N GLU A 122 11.86 -10.36 -1.16
CA GLU A 122 10.55 -10.87 -1.59
C GLU A 122 10.59 -12.38 -1.80
N HIS A 123 11.60 -12.87 -2.52
CA HIS A 123 11.80 -14.29 -2.74
C HIS A 123 11.90 -15.06 -1.42
N ALA A 124 12.61 -14.52 -0.42
CA ALA A 124 12.74 -15.14 0.89
C ALA A 124 11.40 -15.31 1.62
N ILE A 125 10.49 -14.32 1.50
CA ILE A 125 9.13 -14.45 2.06
C ILE A 125 8.30 -15.45 1.25
N LEU A 126 8.33 -15.34 -0.08
CA LEU A 126 7.54 -16.21 -0.95
C LEU A 126 8.01 -17.68 -0.87
N ALA A 127 9.29 -17.93 -0.58
CA ALA A 127 9.85 -19.25 -0.37
C ALA A 127 9.36 -19.94 0.91
N THR A 128 8.57 -19.24 1.75
CA THR A 128 7.82 -19.89 2.84
C THR A 128 6.59 -20.67 2.34
N LEU A 129 6.19 -20.48 1.08
CA LEU A 129 5.08 -21.20 0.47
C LEU A 129 5.52 -22.59 0.00
N PRO A 130 4.66 -23.62 0.14
CA PRO A 130 5.02 -24.99 -0.22
C PRO A 130 5.19 -25.21 -1.74
N PHE A 131 4.73 -24.26 -2.57
CA PHE A 131 4.71 -24.34 -4.03
C PHE A 131 5.57 -23.25 -4.70
N PHE A 132 6.55 -22.66 -4.01
CA PHE A 132 7.47 -21.67 -4.58
C PHE A 132 8.90 -21.90 -4.10
N PRO A 133 9.94 -21.80 -4.96
CA PRO A 133 9.91 -21.41 -6.38
C PRO A 133 9.51 -22.51 -7.37
N GLY A 134 9.33 -23.75 -6.89
CA GLY A 134 8.94 -24.89 -7.70
C GLY A 134 7.43 -25.02 -7.91
N SER A 135 6.95 -26.26 -7.89
CA SER A 135 5.53 -26.62 -7.87
C SER A 135 5.34 -27.70 -6.82
N ASP A 136 4.18 -27.73 -6.17
CA ASP A 136 3.78 -28.83 -5.28
C ASP A 136 3.06 -29.97 -6.03
N GLY A 137 3.08 -29.95 -7.37
CA GLY A 137 2.37 -30.89 -8.24
C GLY A 137 0.90 -30.51 -8.53
N VAL A 138 0.32 -29.60 -7.76
CA VAL A 138 -1.04 -29.08 -7.96
C VAL A 138 -0.99 -27.63 -8.44
N ARG A 139 -0.15 -26.83 -7.79
CA ARG A 139 0.01 -25.39 -7.98
C ARG A 139 1.41 -25.07 -8.47
N LYS A 140 1.49 -24.04 -9.30
CA LYS A 140 2.73 -23.44 -9.76
C LYS A 140 2.66 -21.96 -9.48
N ALA A 141 3.74 -21.42 -8.89
CA ALA A 141 3.85 -19.99 -8.67
C ALA A 141 5.01 -19.38 -9.47
N THR A 142 4.81 -18.16 -9.95
CA THR A 142 5.83 -17.42 -10.72
C THR A 142 5.95 -15.99 -10.19
N SER A 143 7.18 -15.48 -10.14
CA SER A 143 7.47 -14.07 -9.84
C SER A 143 8.06 -13.40 -11.07
N SER A 144 7.38 -12.39 -11.61
CA SER A 144 7.76 -11.75 -12.88
C SER A 144 7.65 -10.23 -12.80
N GLN A 145 8.31 -9.55 -13.74
CA GLN A 145 8.18 -8.10 -13.93
C GLN A 145 7.56 -7.85 -15.29
N VAL A 146 6.31 -7.39 -15.28
CA VAL A 146 5.50 -7.12 -16.47
C VAL A 146 5.83 -5.73 -16.99
N LYS A 147 6.49 -5.64 -18.14
CA LYS A 147 6.85 -4.35 -18.74
C LYS A 147 5.58 -3.63 -19.18
N LEU A 148 5.51 -2.33 -18.91
CA LEU A 148 4.46 -1.45 -19.40
C LEU A 148 5.00 -0.60 -20.54
N SER A 149 4.10 0.06 -21.29
CA SER A 149 4.49 0.92 -22.40
C SER A 149 5.27 2.17 -21.93
N GLY A 150 6.04 2.77 -22.84
CA GLY A 150 6.74 4.04 -22.59
C GLY A 150 8.05 3.89 -21.80
N HIS A 151 8.16 4.60 -20.68
CA HIS A 151 9.44 4.79 -19.97
C HIS A 151 10.05 3.46 -19.49
N LYS A 152 11.37 3.25 -19.68
CA LYS A 152 12.08 1.98 -19.37
C LYS A 152 11.95 1.49 -17.92
N GLN A 153 11.60 2.37 -16.98
CA GLN A 153 11.36 2.03 -15.57
C GLN A 153 9.88 1.75 -15.25
N ARG A 154 8.98 1.60 -16.24
CA ARG A 154 7.59 1.23 -16.01
C ARG A 154 7.43 -0.27 -16.17
N TYR A 155 7.25 -0.94 -15.05
CA TYR A 155 6.88 -2.34 -14.99
C TYR A 155 6.11 -2.61 -13.69
N VAL A 156 5.24 -3.62 -13.71
CA VAL A 156 4.52 -4.11 -12.53
C VAL A 156 5.19 -5.39 -12.07
N ASN A 157 5.61 -5.45 -10.81
CA ASN A 157 6.05 -6.68 -10.18
C ASN A 157 4.82 -7.52 -9.83
N GLU A 158 4.89 -8.79 -10.19
CA GLU A 158 3.78 -9.72 -10.11
C GLU A 158 4.22 -11.02 -9.45
N PHE A 159 3.37 -11.54 -8.58
CA PHE A 159 3.40 -12.92 -8.13
C PHE A 159 2.12 -13.62 -8.57
N ALA A 160 2.22 -14.59 -9.47
CA ALA A 160 1.08 -15.33 -10.00
C ALA A 160 1.07 -16.77 -9.50
N ILE A 161 -0.11 -17.29 -9.16
CA ILE A 161 -0.32 -18.67 -8.73
C ILE A 161 -1.43 -19.27 -9.57
N GLU A 162 -1.15 -20.43 -10.17
CA GLU A 162 -2.07 -21.15 -11.03
C GLU A 162 -2.03 -22.65 -10.75
N HIS A 163 -3.12 -23.35 -11.07
CA HIS A 163 -3.15 -24.81 -11.01
C HIS A 163 -2.53 -25.40 -12.27
N VAL A 164 -1.66 -26.40 -12.12
CA VAL A 164 -0.93 -27.04 -13.23
C VAL A 164 -1.90 -27.69 -14.23
N ASN A 165 -3.02 -28.23 -13.75
CA ASN A 165 -4.07 -28.86 -14.56
C ASN A 165 -5.34 -27.98 -14.64
N GLY A 166 -5.23 -26.68 -14.30
CA GLY A 166 -6.36 -25.76 -14.39
C GLY A 166 -6.79 -25.55 -15.84
N SER A 167 -8.09 -25.62 -16.11
CA SER A 167 -8.64 -25.26 -17.42
C SER A 167 -8.51 -23.75 -17.64
N GLU A 168 -7.77 -23.34 -18.68
CA GLU A 168 -7.62 -21.93 -19.06
C GLU A 168 -8.98 -21.25 -19.36
N SER A 169 -10.00 -22.01 -19.77
CA SER A 169 -11.30 -21.48 -20.17
C SER A 169 -12.27 -21.22 -19.01
N ASN A 170 -12.03 -21.81 -17.82
CA ASN A 170 -12.99 -21.80 -16.71
C ASN A 170 -12.48 -21.10 -15.45
N SER A 171 -11.20 -20.72 -15.37
CA SER A 171 -10.65 -20.07 -14.17
C SER A 171 -10.92 -18.56 -14.15
N SER A 172 -11.53 -18.05 -13.07
CA SER A 172 -11.65 -16.61 -12.82
C SER A 172 -10.35 -16.05 -12.24
N SER A 173 -9.93 -14.88 -12.70
CA SER A 173 -8.71 -14.23 -12.21
C SER A 173 -9.02 -13.35 -11.00
N MET A 174 -8.22 -13.49 -9.94
CA MET A 174 -8.28 -12.65 -8.75
C MET A 174 -6.97 -11.89 -8.58
N VAL A 175 -7.08 -10.57 -8.49
CA VAL A 175 -5.95 -9.64 -8.40
C VAL A 175 -5.92 -9.04 -6.99
N LEU A 176 -4.80 -9.20 -6.29
CA LEU A 176 -4.55 -8.69 -4.94
C LEU A 176 -3.64 -7.46 -5.03
N LEU A 177 -4.13 -6.31 -4.56
CA LEU A 177 -3.38 -5.05 -4.48
C LEU A 177 -3.14 -4.62 -3.04
N HIS A 178 -1.89 -4.30 -2.74
CA HIS A 178 -1.49 -3.75 -1.45
C HIS A 178 -1.77 -2.23 -1.34
N GLY A 179 -1.70 -1.69 -0.12
CA GLY A 179 -1.84 -0.26 0.15
C GLY A 179 -0.54 0.54 0.10
N TYR A 180 -0.58 1.81 0.54
CA TYR A 180 0.61 2.64 0.65
C TYR A 180 1.66 2.00 1.57
N GLY A 181 2.93 2.02 1.17
CA GLY A 181 4.00 1.50 2.03
C GLY A 181 3.91 0.01 2.28
N ALA A 182 3.46 -0.76 1.30
CA ALA A 182 3.40 -2.21 1.36
C ALA A 182 3.97 -2.80 0.07
N GLY A 183 3.92 -4.12 -0.01
CA GLY A 183 4.22 -4.89 -1.21
C GLY A 183 3.43 -6.20 -1.21
N LEU A 184 3.39 -6.87 -2.35
CA LEU A 184 2.65 -8.12 -2.58
C LEU A 184 3.03 -9.22 -1.57
N GLY A 185 4.25 -9.18 -1.05
CA GLY A 185 4.77 -10.16 -0.10
C GLY A 185 4.03 -10.15 1.23
N LEU A 186 3.32 -9.07 1.58
CA LEU A 186 2.50 -9.03 2.79
C LEU A 186 1.27 -9.95 2.72
N PHE A 187 0.89 -10.45 1.53
CA PHE A 187 -0.17 -11.44 1.40
C PHE A 187 0.32 -12.89 1.58
N TYR A 188 1.60 -13.15 1.91
CA TYR A 188 2.17 -14.51 1.94
C TYR A 188 1.35 -15.55 2.73
N ARG A 189 0.75 -15.15 3.87
CA ARG A 189 -0.09 -16.03 4.71
C ARG A 189 -1.42 -16.42 4.08
N ASN A 190 -1.80 -15.80 2.95
CA ASN A 190 -3.11 -15.93 2.33
C ASN A 190 -3.03 -16.76 1.05
N PHE A 191 -1.87 -16.76 0.38
CA PHE A 191 -1.69 -17.42 -0.90
C PHE A 191 -1.96 -18.91 -0.87
N ASP A 192 -1.51 -19.63 0.16
CA ASP A 192 -1.72 -21.07 0.25
C ASP A 192 -3.22 -21.42 0.31
N ASP A 193 -3.98 -20.77 1.19
CA ASP A 193 -5.42 -21.02 1.32
C ASP A 193 -6.23 -20.54 0.11
N LEU A 194 -5.96 -19.33 -0.39
CA LEU A 194 -6.71 -18.76 -1.52
C LEU A 194 -6.48 -19.54 -2.81
N SER A 195 -5.29 -20.13 -2.98
CA SER A 195 -4.94 -20.91 -4.18
C SER A 195 -5.43 -22.35 -4.15
N LYS A 196 -6.10 -22.82 -3.08
CA LYS A 196 -6.63 -24.19 -3.03
C LYS A 196 -7.75 -24.43 -4.05
N SER A 197 -8.50 -23.40 -4.41
CA SER A 197 -9.54 -23.50 -5.43
C SER A 197 -8.90 -23.61 -6.83
N PRO A 198 -9.20 -24.65 -7.62
CA PRO A 198 -8.73 -24.75 -9.00
C PRO A 198 -9.41 -23.74 -9.94
N ASP A 199 -10.52 -23.13 -9.48
CA ASP A 199 -11.30 -22.18 -10.27
C ASP A 199 -10.66 -20.78 -10.30
N TRP A 200 -9.60 -20.54 -9.52
CA TRP A 200 -8.99 -19.22 -9.40
C TRP A 200 -7.53 -19.20 -9.83
N LYS A 201 -7.22 -18.23 -10.68
CA LYS A 201 -5.84 -17.79 -10.93
C LYS A 201 -5.56 -16.55 -10.10
N LEU A 202 -4.58 -16.63 -9.21
CA LEU A 202 -4.24 -15.53 -8.31
C LEU A 202 -3.10 -14.71 -8.92
N TYR A 203 -3.23 -13.39 -8.84
CA TYR A 203 -2.18 -12.44 -9.15
C TYR A 203 -2.06 -11.47 -7.98
N ALA A 204 -0.89 -11.36 -7.36
CA ALA A 204 -0.59 -10.29 -6.42
C ALA A 204 0.37 -9.32 -7.08
N LEU A 205 0.06 -8.02 -7.01
CA LEU A 205 0.83 -7.00 -7.73
C LEU A 205 1.37 -5.96 -6.77
N ASP A 206 2.56 -5.46 -7.09
CA ASP A 206 3.06 -4.23 -6.50
C ASP A 206 2.53 -3.02 -7.29
N LEU A 207 1.98 -2.02 -6.60
CA LEU A 207 1.56 -0.76 -7.24
C LEU A 207 2.74 -0.09 -7.94
N LEU A 208 2.52 0.54 -9.10
CA LEU A 208 3.57 1.31 -9.78
C LEU A 208 4.15 2.35 -8.83
N GLY A 209 5.48 2.45 -8.76
CA GLY A 209 6.16 3.34 -7.84
C GLY A 209 6.29 2.84 -6.39
N MET A 210 5.84 1.62 -6.09
CA MET A 210 5.90 0.97 -4.77
C MET A 210 6.40 -0.47 -4.87
N GLY A 211 6.63 -1.12 -3.73
CA GLY A 211 7.15 -2.48 -3.67
C GLY A 211 8.41 -2.66 -4.53
N ASN A 212 8.42 -3.74 -5.28
CA ASN A 212 9.41 -4.10 -6.29
C ASN A 212 8.97 -3.72 -7.72
N SER A 213 7.84 -3.03 -7.89
CA SER A 213 7.44 -2.45 -9.17
C SER A 213 8.36 -1.32 -9.62
N GLY A 214 8.27 -0.99 -10.90
CA GLY A 214 9.02 0.11 -11.50
C GLY A 214 8.74 1.42 -10.78
N ARG A 215 9.78 2.22 -10.57
CA ARG A 215 9.72 3.51 -9.86
C ARG A 215 10.00 4.66 -10.81
N PRO A 216 9.14 4.95 -11.81
CA PRO A 216 9.31 6.11 -12.69
C PRO A 216 9.15 7.41 -11.89
N PRO A 217 9.77 8.53 -12.31
CA PRO A 217 9.55 9.81 -11.65
C PRO A 217 8.05 10.17 -11.62
N PHE A 218 7.52 10.49 -10.45
CA PHE A 218 6.16 11.00 -10.31
C PHE A 218 6.19 12.53 -10.46
N LYS A 219 5.46 13.05 -11.44
CA LYS A 219 5.35 14.49 -11.72
C LYS A 219 3.92 14.81 -12.13
N ILE A 220 3.32 15.73 -11.40
CA ILE A 220 2.02 16.32 -11.74
C ILE A 220 2.27 17.53 -12.65
N ARG A 221 1.60 17.56 -13.80
CA ARG A 221 1.74 18.62 -14.81
C ARG A 221 0.67 19.68 -14.65
N SER A 222 -0.56 19.28 -14.35
CA SER A 222 -1.66 20.22 -14.22
C SER A 222 -1.50 21.15 -13.01
N LYS A 223 -1.95 22.40 -13.19
CA LYS A 223 -2.11 23.38 -12.11
C LYS A 223 -3.51 23.35 -11.51
N ASP A 224 -4.50 22.86 -12.25
CA ASP A 224 -5.89 22.73 -11.81
C ASP A 224 -6.06 21.61 -10.79
N SER A 225 -6.79 21.88 -9.71
CA SER A 225 -6.90 20.97 -8.56
C SER A 225 -7.53 19.62 -8.90
N GLN A 226 -8.54 19.57 -9.79
CA GLN A 226 -9.20 18.32 -10.16
C GLN A 226 -8.32 17.51 -11.12
N ALA A 227 -7.75 18.16 -12.13
CA ALA A 227 -6.82 17.52 -13.06
C ALA A 227 -5.57 16.96 -12.36
N LYS A 228 -5.10 17.58 -11.26
CA LYS A 228 -4.03 16.99 -10.42
C LYS A 228 -4.43 15.65 -9.81
N LEU A 229 -5.67 15.54 -9.32
CA LEU A 229 -6.20 14.30 -8.75
C LEU A 229 -6.35 13.24 -9.83
N ASP A 230 -6.82 13.62 -11.02
CA ASP A 230 -6.96 12.72 -12.15
C ASP A 230 -5.61 12.19 -12.64
N GLU A 231 -4.60 13.05 -12.77
CA GLU A 231 -3.23 12.63 -13.09
C GLU A 231 -2.64 11.69 -12.03
N ALA A 232 -2.90 11.97 -10.75
CA ALA A 232 -2.41 11.14 -9.65
C ALA A 232 -3.08 9.76 -9.60
N GLU A 233 -4.40 9.68 -9.83
CA GLU A 233 -5.11 8.39 -9.94
C GLU A 233 -4.66 7.63 -11.19
N ALA A 234 -4.59 8.32 -12.35
CA ALA A 234 -4.18 7.75 -13.63
C ALA A 234 -2.80 7.08 -13.56
N PHE A 235 -1.85 7.65 -12.81
CA PHE A 235 -0.53 7.05 -12.61
C PHE A 235 -0.60 5.58 -12.15
N PHE A 236 -1.58 5.23 -11.31
CA PHE A 236 -1.77 3.86 -10.83
C PHE A 236 -2.81 3.08 -11.65
N THR A 237 -3.96 3.69 -11.97
CA THR A 237 -5.04 2.98 -12.66
C THR A 237 -4.63 2.57 -14.07
N ASP A 238 -3.85 3.39 -14.76
CA ASP A 238 -3.45 3.12 -16.14
C ASP A 238 -2.35 2.06 -16.16
N ALA A 239 -1.50 2.02 -15.13
CA ALA A 239 -0.54 0.94 -14.94
C ALA A 239 -1.23 -0.41 -14.71
N LEU A 240 -2.31 -0.44 -13.93
CA LEU A 240 -3.13 -1.64 -13.72
C LEU A 240 -3.85 -2.06 -15.02
N GLU A 241 -4.36 -1.10 -15.79
CA GLU A 241 -5.01 -1.38 -17.07
C GLU A 241 -4.03 -1.94 -18.11
N GLU A 242 -2.84 -1.35 -18.24
CA GLU A 242 -1.79 -1.87 -19.12
C GLU A 242 -1.35 -3.27 -18.70
N TRP A 243 -1.20 -3.53 -17.39
CA TRP A 243 -0.91 -4.88 -16.88
C TRP A 243 -2.03 -5.87 -17.23
N ARG A 244 -3.30 -5.49 -17.07
CA ARG A 244 -4.47 -6.32 -17.44
C ARG A 244 -4.41 -6.71 -18.92
N GLN A 245 -4.11 -5.74 -19.78
CA GLN A 245 -3.98 -5.94 -21.23
C GLN A 245 -2.84 -6.91 -21.56
N GLU A 246 -1.68 -6.75 -20.93
CA GLU A 246 -0.52 -7.64 -21.12
C GLU A 246 -0.82 -9.07 -20.65
N ARG A 247 -1.65 -9.24 -19.61
CA ARG A 247 -2.14 -10.55 -19.16
C ARG A 247 -3.36 -11.06 -19.92
N LYS A 248 -3.86 -10.28 -20.89
CA LYS A 248 -5.02 -10.61 -21.74
C LYS A 248 -6.27 -10.97 -20.93
N LEU A 249 -6.44 -10.36 -19.75
CA LEU A 249 -7.57 -10.64 -18.88
C LEU A 249 -8.76 -9.77 -19.28
N GLU A 250 -9.83 -10.34 -19.83
CA GLU A 250 -11.03 -9.56 -20.19
C GLU A 250 -11.63 -8.84 -18.97
N LYS A 251 -11.77 -9.59 -17.88
CA LYS A 251 -12.37 -9.17 -16.61
C LYS A 251 -11.70 -9.93 -15.44
N PHE A 252 -11.65 -9.33 -14.25
CA PHE A 252 -11.10 -10.00 -13.07
C PHE A 252 -11.76 -9.52 -11.77
N THR A 253 -11.66 -10.31 -10.70
CA THR A 253 -11.96 -9.83 -9.35
C THR A 253 -10.78 -9.03 -8.81
N LEU A 254 -11.03 -7.80 -8.37
CA LEU A 254 -10.02 -6.96 -7.74
C LEU A 254 -10.21 -6.94 -6.22
N ALA A 255 -9.23 -7.45 -5.46
CA ALA A 255 -9.16 -7.26 -4.02
C ALA A 255 -8.04 -6.27 -3.67
N ALA A 256 -8.37 -5.17 -3.01
CA ALA A 256 -7.44 -4.06 -2.86
C ALA A 256 -7.48 -3.45 -1.46
N HIS A 257 -6.29 -3.24 -0.89
CA HIS A 257 -6.10 -2.81 0.49
C HIS A 257 -5.79 -1.33 0.63
N SER A 258 -6.45 -0.63 1.57
CA SER A 258 -6.10 0.75 1.97
C SER A 258 -6.05 1.72 0.78
N LEU A 259 -4.90 2.35 0.49
CA LEU A 259 -4.73 3.18 -0.71
C LEU A 259 -5.01 2.39 -2.00
N GLY A 260 -4.64 1.11 -2.05
CA GLY A 260 -5.01 0.22 -3.14
C GLY A 260 -6.54 0.09 -3.25
N GLY A 261 -7.27 0.08 -2.14
CA GLY A 261 -8.74 0.09 -2.12
C GLY A 261 -9.34 1.37 -2.73
N TYR A 262 -8.81 2.54 -2.35
CA TYR A 262 -9.17 3.81 -2.98
C TYR A 262 -8.92 3.79 -4.49
N LEU A 263 -7.72 3.37 -4.90
CA LEU A 263 -7.35 3.26 -6.31
C LEU A 263 -8.15 2.18 -7.05
N GLY A 264 -8.57 1.12 -6.35
CA GLY A 264 -9.42 0.06 -6.90
C GLY A 264 -10.83 0.54 -7.20
N VAL A 265 -11.41 1.40 -6.34
CA VAL A 265 -12.65 2.10 -6.67
C VAL A 265 -12.45 3.03 -7.86
N SER A 266 -11.38 3.84 -7.89
CA SER A 266 -11.06 4.68 -9.03
C SER A 266 -10.92 3.89 -10.33
N TYR A 267 -10.25 2.75 -10.30
CA TYR A 267 -10.11 1.85 -11.45
C TYR A 267 -11.46 1.30 -11.91
N ALA A 268 -12.30 0.81 -10.98
CA ALA A 268 -13.63 0.29 -11.29
C ALA A 268 -14.58 1.36 -11.85
N LEU A 269 -14.40 2.63 -11.48
CA LEU A 269 -15.15 3.75 -12.05
C LEU A 269 -14.65 4.12 -13.45
N LYS A 270 -13.34 4.09 -13.67
CA LYS A 270 -12.74 4.40 -14.98
C LYS A 270 -12.95 3.27 -16.01
N TYR A 271 -12.94 2.03 -15.56
CA TYR A 271 -13.03 0.81 -16.39
C TYR A 271 -14.09 -0.17 -15.86
N PRO A 272 -15.38 0.21 -15.82
CA PRO A 272 -16.43 -0.57 -15.16
C PRO A 272 -16.64 -1.98 -15.74
N GLU A 273 -16.36 -2.16 -17.02
CA GLU A 273 -16.51 -3.47 -17.68
C GLU A 273 -15.35 -4.44 -17.36
N ARG A 274 -14.26 -3.96 -16.72
CA ARG A 274 -13.06 -4.76 -16.46
C ARG A 274 -13.04 -5.40 -15.08
N VAL A 275 -13.93 -4.99 -14.17
CA VAL A 275 -13.98 -5.48 -12.79
C VAL A 275 -15.20 -6.38 -12.60
N GLU A 276 -14.97 -7.67 -12.37
CA GLU A 276 -16.03 -8.66 -12.12
C GLU A 276 -16.67 -8.42 -10.76
N LYS A 277 -15.81 -8.28 -9.75
CA LYS A 277 -16.16 -8.08 -8.34
C LYS A 277 -15.07 -7.21 -7.72
N LEU A 278 -15.45 -6.39 -6.75
CA LEU A 278 -14.53 -5.54 -6.01
C LEU A 278 -14.51 -5.95 -4.54
N ILE A 279 -13.33 -6.15 -3.96
CA ILE A 279 -13.15 -6.54 -2.57
C ILE A 279 -12.26 -5.48 -1.92
N LEU A 280 -12.86 -4.61 -1.12
CA LEU A 280 -12.21 -3.46 -0.50
C LEU A 280 -11.81 -3.83 0.92
N ILE A 281 -10.50 -3.83 1.16
CA ILE A 281 -9.90 -4.27 2.42
C ILE A 281 -9.41 -3.03 3.14
N SER A 282 -10.14 -2.59 4.17
CA SER A 282 -9.86 -1.35 4.92
C SER A 282 -9.48 -0.17 4.02
N PRO A 283 -10.33 0.19 3.03
CA PRO A 283 -10.03 1.24 2.07
C PRO A 283 -9.88 2.61 2.77
N VAL A 284 -8.91 3.39 2.31
CA VAL A 284 -8.72 4.77 2.78
C VAL A 284 -9.68 5.73 2.08
N GLY A 285 -9.99 6.86 2.72
CA GLY A 285 -10.64 8.00 2.05
C GLY A 285 -12.11 7.79 1.73
N ILE A 286 -12.85 7.05 2.56
CA ILE A 286 -14.30 6.91 2.40
C ILE A 286 -15.04 8.19 2.78
N PRO A 287 -15.00 8.63 4.06
CA PRO A 287 -15.76 9.80 4.49
C PRO A 287 -15.15 11.09 3.94
N GLU A 288 -15.97 12.14 3.95
CA GLU A 288 -15.51 13.51 3.77
C GLU A 288 -14.51 13.91 4.87
N ASP A 289 -13.61 14.83 4.54
CA ASP A 289 -12.74 15.46 5.53
C ASP A 289 -13.59 16.45 6.35
N PRO A 290 -13.84 16.20 7.66
CA PRO A 290 -14.64 17.10 8.49
C PRO A 290 -13.99 18.48 8.67
N TYR A 291 -12.74 18.64 8.23
CA TYR A 291 -11.96 19.88 8.28
C TYR A 291 -11.82 20.59 6.91
N ALA A 292 -12.46 20.11 5.84
CA ALA A 292 -12.32 20.68 4.48
C ALA A 292 -12.95 22.07 4.30
N MET A 293 -13.91 22.46 5.14
CA MET A 293 -14.66 23.72 5.03
C MET A 293 -13.84 25.00 5.34
N ALA A 294 -12.54 24.89 5.65
CA ALA A 294 -11.68 26.03 5.98
C ALA A 294 -10.64 26.39 4.89
N SER A 295 -10.54 25.65 3.79
CA SER A 295 -9.44 25.80 2.82
C SER A 295 -9.81 26.40 1.46
N THR A 296 -11.04 26.86 1.27
CA THR A 296 -11.39 27.68 0.09
C THR A 296 -11.24 29.15 0.48
N PRO A 297 -10.27 29.91 -0.05
CA PRO A 297 -10.31 31.36 0.07
C PRO A 297 -11.62 31.86 -0.55
N PRO A 298 -12.37 32.77 0.09
CA PRO A 298 -13.52 33.38 -0.56
C PRO A 298 -13.03 34.05 -1.84
N THR A 299 -13.63 33.67 -2.96
CA THR A 299 -13.54 34.44 -4.21
C THR A 299 -14.04 35.83 -3.89
N VAL A 300 -13.16 36.81 -4.03
CA VAL A 300 -13.53 38.22 -3.98
C VAL A 300 -14.29 38.48 -5.28
N ASP A 301 -15.61 38.28 -5.26
CA ASP A 301 -16.48 38.93 -6.24
C ASP A 301 -16.56 40.39 -5.82
N SER A 302 -15.64 41.18 -6.38
CA SER A 302 -15.73 42.63 -6.37
C SER A 302 -16.73 43.07 -7.42
N ASP A 303 -17.62 43.95 -6.99
CA ASP A 303 -18.30 44.98 -7.77
C ASP A 303 -19.62 44.61 -8.45
N VAL A 304 -20.72 44.83 -7.72
CA VAL A 304 -21.83 45.64 -8.27
C VAL A 304 -22.30 46.63 -7.19
N ASP A 305 -21.89 47.88 -7.37
CA ASP A 305 -22.45 49.05 -6.69
C ASP A 305 -23.94 49.21 -7.02
N ALA A 306 -24.79 49.26 -6.00
CA ALA A 306 -26.05 49.99 -6.04
C ALA A 306 -26.48 50.37 -4.61
N ALA A 307 -26.27 51.64 -4.25
CA ALA A 307 -26.85 52.25 -3.06
C ALA A 307 -28.38 52.41 -3.19
N PRO A 308 -29.14 52.44 -2.08
CA PRO A 308 -30.60 52.29 -2.07
C PRO A 308 -31.33 53.64 -2.09
N PRO A 309 -32.63 53.69 -2.46
CA PRO A 309 -33.52 54.70 -1.95
C PRO A 309 -34.34 54.17 -0.76
N ALA A 310 -34.49 55.06 0.23
CA ALA A 310 -35.19 54.89 1.48
C ALA A 310 -36.71 54.74 1.32
N GLY A 311 -37.35 54.09 2.31
CA GLY A 311 -38.80 54.04 2.44
C GLY A 311 -39.29 53.06 3.52
N ASP A 312 -39.56 53.62 4.69
CA ASP A 312 -40.57 53.29 5.69
C ASP A 312 -40.58 51.95 6.46
N GLU A 313 -40.55 52.12 7.79
CA GLU A 313 -40.77 51.15 8.85
C GLU A 313 -42.14 50.45 8.75
N VAL A 314 -42.14 49.12 8.90
CA VAL A 314 -43.21 48.39 9.61
C VAL A 314 -42.59 47.23 10.40
N ASP A 315 -42.86 47.23 11.70
CA ASP A 315 -42.43 46.27 12.70
C ASP A 315 -42.73 44.81 12.32
N ALA A 316 -41.67 44.03 12.14
CA ALA A 316 -41.70 42.58 12.34
C ALA A 316 -40.32 42.14 12.83
N LEU A 317 -40.24 41.69 14.09
CA LEU A 317 -39.08 41.00 14.63
C LEU A 317 -38.79 39.75 13.79
N PRO A 318 -37.57 39.61 13.26
CA PRO A 318 -36.83 38.42 13.64
C PRO A 318 -35.33 38.67 13.85
N ALA A 319 -34.69 37.66 14.44
CA ALA A 319 -33.24 37.37 14.42
C ALA A 319 -32.45 37.69 15.70
N ARG A 320 -32.20 36.62 16.46
CA ARG A 320 -30.83 36.28 16.89
C ARG A 320 -30.69 34.76 17.01
N SER A 321 -30.49 34.09 15.88
CA SER A 321 -29.75 32.81 15.90
C SER A 321 -28.33 33.11 15.43
N SER A 322 -27.42 33.19 16.38
CA SER A 322 -25.98 33.24 16.17
C SER A 322 -25.52 32.03 15.34
N SER A 323 -25.20 32.23 14.06
CA SER A 323 -24.42 31.26 13.29
C SER A 323 -22.95 31.38 13.67
N SER A 324 -22.56 30.77 14.79
CA SER A 324 -21.15 30.48 15.05
C SER A 324 -20.70 29.40 14.07
N THR A 325 -19.99 29.77 13.01
CA THR A 325 -19.25 28.83 12.15
C THR A 325 -18.04 28.28 12.92
N ASN A 326 -18.31 27.39 13.86
CA ASN A 326 -17.30 26.62 14.58
C ASN A 326 -16.78 25.50 13.66
N THR A 327 -15.94 25.84 12.68
CA THR A 327 -15.18 24.81 11.96
C THR A 327 -14.13 24.25 12.91
N PRO A 328 -14.14 22.94 13.21
CA PRO A 328 -13.21 22.36 14.16
C PRO A 328 -11.77 22.50 13.62
N LYS A 329 -10.81 22.82 14.49
CA LYS A 329 -9.39 22.87 14.10
C LYS A 329 -8.87 21.45 13.90
N ARG A 330 -8.01 21.25 12.88
CA ARG A 330 -7.34 19.96 12.67
C ARG A 330 -6.58 19.55 13.95
N PRO A 331 -6.65 18.29 14.40
CA PRO A 331 -6.03 17.84 15.64
C PRO A 331 -4.51 17.62 15.52
N TYR A 332 -3.92 17.99 14.37
CA TYR A 332 -2.53 17.73 14.05
C TYR A 332 -1.67 18.99 14.21
N PRO A 333 -0.42 18.87 14.70
CA PRO A 333 0.51 19.98 14.72
C PRO A 333 0.77 20.55 13.32
N ASN A 334 0.89 21.88 13.19
CA ASN A 334 1.10 22.56 11.90
C ASN A 334 2.32 22.05 11.11
N TRP A 335 3.38 21.61 11.80
CA TRP A 335 4.56 21.07 11.14
C TRP A 335 4.27 19.75 10.41
N LEU A 336 3.33 18.93 10.89
CA LEU A 336 2.95 17.67 10.26
C LEU A 336 2.15 17.94 8.98
N THR A 337 1.17 18.84 9.07
CA THR A 337 0.40 19.35 7.93
C THR A 337 1.33 19.91 6.85
N PHE A 338 2.30 20.73 7.24
CA PHE A 338 3.27 21.33 6.35
C PHE A 338 4.15 20.30 5.62
N LEU A 339 4.63 19.27 6.32
CA LEU A 339 5.42 18.21 5.70
C LEU A 339 4.58 17.36 4.74
N TRP A 340 3.34 17.06 5.12
CA TRP A 340 2.39 16.35 4.27
C TRP A 340 2.12 17.10 2.96
N GLU A 341 1.84 18.40 3.05
CA GLU A 341 1.57 19.27 1.90
C GLU A 341 2.79 19.44 0.98
N ARG A 342 4.00 19.31 1.53
CA ARG A 342 5.26 19.31 0.75
C ARG A 342 5.65 17.93 0.22
N ASN A 343 4.76 16.93 0.30
CA ASN A 343 5.01 15.55 -0.10
C ASN A 343 6.25 14.93 0.58
N PHE A 344 6.50 15.30 1.84
CA PHE A 344 7.58 14.71 2.61
C PHE A 344 7.22 13.28 3.03
N SER A 345 7.65 12.29 2.24
CA SER A 345 7.41 10.87 2.53
C SER A 345 8.24 10.39 3.73
N PRO A 346 7.65 9.62 4.67
CA PRO A 346 8.38 8.90 5.73
C PRO A 346 9.51 8.00 5.20
N PHE A 347 9.38 7.46 3.99
CA PHE A 347 10.43 6.62 3.39
C PHE A 347 11.67 7.43 3.01
N MET A 348 11.56 8.75 2.82
CA MET A 348 12.74 9.61 2.70
C MET A 348 13.62 9.49 3.93
N PHE A 349 13.05 9.41 5.13
CA PHE A 349 13.86 9.24 6.33
C PHE A 349 14.63 7.92 6.31
N VAL A 350 13.94 6.80 6.05
CA VAL A 350 14.57 5.47 5.99
C VAL A 350 15.74 5.44 5.00
N ARG A 351 15.58 6.10 3.85
CA ARG A 351 16.61 6.21 2.81
C ARG A 351 17.83 7.00 3.26
N HIS A 352 17.63 8.10 3.98
CA HIS A 352 18.70 9.02 4.37
C HIS A 352 19.30 8.71 5.75
N ALA A 353 18.65 7.87 6.56
CA ALA A 353 19.12 7.47 7.89
C ALA A 353 20.41 6.63 7.86
N GLY A 354 20.88 6.24 6.67
CA GLY A 354 22.15 5.52 6.52
C GLY A 354 22.16 4.22 7.34
N PRO A 355 23.29 3.86 7.97
CA PRO A 355 23.42 2.67 8.79
C PRO A 355 22.48 2.57 9.99
N LEU A 356 21.83 3.66 10.41
CA LEU A 356 20.84 3.65 11.49
C LEU A 356 19.43 3.28 11.00
N GLY A 357 19.18 3.36 9.70
CA GLY A 357 17.87 3.08 9.10
C GLY A 357 17.31 1.71 9.48
N PRO A 358 18.06 0.60 9.29
CA PRO A 358 17.57 -0.72 9.66
C PRO A 358 17.24 -0.85 11.15
N LYS A 359 18.06 -0.29 12.04
CA LYS A 359 17.80 -0.30 13.48
C LYS A 359 16.48 0.39 13.84
N VAL A 360 16.26 1.61 13.35
CA VAL A 360 15.01 2.35 13.61
C VAL A 360 13.82 1.58 13.06
N MET A 361 13.94 1.05 11.85
CA MET A 361 12.89 0.22 11.26
C MET A 361 12.66 -1.08 12.03
N SER A 362 13.71 -1.71 12.56
CA SER A 362 13.60 -2.97 13.30
C SER A 362 12.75 -2.84 14.56
N ALA A 363 12.88 -1.73 15.28
CA ALA A 363 12.04 -1.43 16.42
C ALA A 363 10.55 -1.30 16.03
N TRP A 364 10.27 -0.62 14.92
CA TRP A 364 8.91 -0.51 14.39
C TRP A 364 8.35 -1.85 13.95
N THR A 365 9.09 -2.62 13.14
CA THR A 365 8.65 -3.93 12.65
C THR A 365 8.49 -4.95 13.77
N HIS A 366 9.33 -4.92 14.82
CA HIS A 366 9.20 -5.78 15.99
C HIS A 366 7.85 -5.57 16.66
N ARG A 367 7.47 -4.30 16.87
CA ARG A 367 6.17 -3.96 17.44
C ARG A 367 5.01 -4.31 16.49
N ARG A 368 5.14 -4.02 15.20
CA ARG A 368 4.09 -4.25 14.20
C ARG A 368 3.79 -5.74 13.98
N PHE A 369 4.82 -6.57 14.02
CA PHE A 369 4.76 -8.01 13.76
C PHE A 369 4.90 -8.86 15.02
N ALA A 370 4.69 -8.28 16.20
CA ALA A 370 4.97 -8.91 17.50
C ALA A 370 4.27 -10.26 17.72
N SER A 371 3.13 -10.52 17.07
CA SER A 371 2.41 -11.80 17.20
C SER A 371 2.90 -12.89 16.24
N LEU A 372 3.87 -12.60 15.37
CA LEU A 372 4.45 -13.57 14.46
C LEU A 372 5.68 -14.26 15.09
N PRO A 373 6.02 -15.49 14.69
CA PRO A 373 7.30 -16.12 15.02
C PRO A 373 8.51 -15.26 14.63
N SER A 374 9.63 -15.37 15.37
CA SER A 374 10.80 -14.48 15.23
C SER A 374 11.49 -14.54 13.87
N ASP A 375 11.51 -15.72 13.26
CA ASP A 375 11.98 -15.97 11.89
C ASP A 375 11.13 -15.21 10.87
N GLN A 376 9.80 -15.29 10.98
CA GLN A 376 8.87 -14.55 10.12
C GLN A 376 8.96 -13.03 10.35
N GLN A 377 9.13 -12.59 11.59
CA GLN A 377 9.34 -11.18 11.91
C GLN A 377 10.59 -10.64 11.21
N SER A 378 11.69 -11.41 11.21
CA SER A 378 12.94 -11.03 10.58
C SER A 378 12.82 -10.99 9.05
N LEU A 379 12.15 -11.97 8.44
CA LEU A 379 11.86 -11.96 7.00
C LEU A 379 11.05 -10.73 6.58
N LEU A 380 9.95 -10.46 7.29
CA LEU A 380 9.12 -9.29 7.05
C LEU A 380 9.88 -8.00 7.31
N HIS A 381 10.71 -7.95 8.34
CA HIS A 381 11.55 -6.79 8.59
C HIS A 381 12.46 -6.46 7.41
N THR A 382 13.23 -7.44 6.94
CA THR A 382 14.14 -7.25 5.81
C THR A 382 13.40 -6.83 4.55
N TYR A 383 12.25 -7.45 4.27
CA TYR A 383 11.40 -7.07 3.13
C TYR A 383 10.89 -5.64 3.24
N MET A 384 10.28 -5.27 4.37
CA MET A 384 9.74 -3.92 4.57
C MET A 384 10.84 -2.86 4.52
N TYR A 385 12.01 -3.14 5.08
CA TYR A 385 13.16 -2.25 4.98
C TYR A 385 13.56 -2.02 3.51
N ASN A 386 13.64 -3.07 2.70
CA ASN A 386 13.97 -2.94 1.28
C ASN A 386 12.90 -2.20 0.48
N VAL A 387 11.62 -2.41 0.77
CA VAL A 387 10.51 -1.67 0.15
C VAL A 387 10.63 -0.17 0.46
N PHE A 388 10.90 0.19 1.72
CA PHE A 388 10.96 1.61 2.16
C PHE A 388 12.24 2.30 1.72
N ARG A 389 13.34 1.55 1.57
CA ARG A 389 14.60 2.09 1.07
C ARG A 389 14.58 2.36 -0.44
N GLY A 390 13.64 1.79 -1.18
CA GLY A 390 13.57 1.98 -2.63
C GLY A 390 13.39 3.45 -3.06
N ARG A 391 13.84 3.78 -4.27
CA ARG A 391 13.77 5.15 -4.84
C ARG A 391 12.35 5.74 -4.79
N GLY A 392 12.21 7.00 -4.38
CA GLY A 392 10.89 7.63 -4.35
C GLY A 392 10.22 7.76 -5.70
N SER A 393 8.89 7.54 -5.74
CA SER A 393 8.07 7.53 -6.96
C SER A 393 6.58 7.70 -6.59
N GLY A 394 5.79 6.62 -6.59
CA GLY A 394 4.35 6.66 -6.33
C GLY A 394 3.99 7.17 -4.93
N GLU A 395 4.92 7.12 -3.99
CA GLU A 395 4.74 7.70 -2.66
C GLU A 395 4.42 9.21 -2.67
N TYR A 396 4.86 9.95 -3.70
CA TYR A 396 4.60 11.38 -3.83
C TYR A 396 3.18 11.70 -4.30
N ALA A 397 2.43 10.69 -4.75
CA ALA A 397 1.01 10.85 -5.05
C ALA A 397 0.17 11.01 -3.77
N LEU A 398 0.68 10.57 -2.61
CA LEU A 398 -0.10 10.53 -1.38
C LEU A 398 -0.59 11.91 -0.94
N GLY A 399 0.27 12.93 -0.93
CA GLY A 399 -0.13 14.29 -0.56
C GLY A 399 -1.01 15.00 -1.59
N VAL A 400 -1.04 14.47 -2.83
CA VAL A 400 -1.98 14.90 -3.87
C VAL A 400 -3.36 14.26 -3.64
N LEU A 401 -3.42 12.95 -3.43
CA LEU A 401 -4.68 12.20 -3.31
C LEU A 401 -5.36 12.40 -1.96
N LEU A 402 -4.58 12.52 -0.89
CA LEU A 402 -5.08 12.55 0.48
C LEU A 402 -4.74 13.87 1.17
N ALA A 403 -5.70 14.43 1.89
CA ALA A 403 -5.48 15.46 2.88
C ALA A 403 -4.83 14.88 4.15
N PRO A 404 -4.19 15.73 4.99
CA PRO A 404 -3.64 15.30 6.27
C PRO A 404 -4.66 14.53 7.12
N GLY A 405 -4.24 13.40 7.69
CA GLY A 405 -5.12 12.47 8.39
C GLY A 405 -5.69 11.35 7.52
N ALA A 406 -5.21 11.21 6.28
CA ALA A 406 -5.62 10.17 5.33
C ALA A 406 -7.08 10.27 4.85
N TYR A 407 -7.68 11.47 4.93
CA TYR A 407 -8.93 11.76 4.23
C TYR A 407 -8.64 11.93 2.73
N ALA A 408 -9.48 11.36 1.87
CA ALA A 408 -9.32 11.59 0.43
C ALA A 408 -9.76 13.02 0.08
N ARG A 409 -9.00 13.68 -0.79
CA ARG A 409 -9.44 14.95 -1.39
C ARG A 409 -10.64 14.76 -2.32
N ARG A 410 -10.85 13.53 -2.79
CA ARG A 410 -12.04 13.09 -3.53
C ARG A 410 -12.65 11.86 -2.83
N PRO A 411 -13.50 12.05 -1.80
CA PRO A 411 -14.03 10.98 -0.97
C PRO A 411 -14.78 9.91 -1.77
N LEU A 412 -14.61 8.64 -1.38
CA LEU A 412 -15.28 7.52 -2.07
C LEU A 412 -16.80 7.55 -1.85
N LEU A 413 -17.28 8.05 -0.72
CA LEU A 413 -18.72 8.08 -0.40
C LEU A 413 -19.56 8.78 -1.48
N HIS A 414 -19.01 9.79 -2.15
CA HIS A 414 -19.67 10.50 -3.25
C HIS A 414 -19.65 9.77 -4.60
N ARG A 415 -18.83 8.73 -4.72
CA ARG A 415 -18.54 8.03 -5.97
C ARG A 415 -19.09 6.62 -6.01
N VAL A 416 -19.34 6.00 -4.86
CA VAL A 416 -19.76 4.59 -4.76
C VAL A 416 -21.10 4.30 -5.42
N SER A 417 -21.99 5.30 -5.57
CA SER A 417 -23.24 5.15 -6.31
C SER A 417 -23.05 4.84 -7.80
N GLN A 418 -21.87 5.13 -8.35
CA GLN A 418 -21.52 4.87 -9.75
C GLN A 418 -20.91 3.47 -9.97
N LEU A 419 -20.57 2.74 -8.91
CA LEU A 419 -20.01 1.39 -9.02
C LEU A 419 -21.08 0.41 -9.48
N LYS A 420 -20.77 -0.39 -10.51
CA LYS A 420 -21.69 -1.36 -11.11
C LYS A 420 -21.44 -2.81 -10.70
N CYS A 421 -20.24 -3.13 -10.23
CA CYS A 421 -19.85 -4.49 -9.88
C CYS A 421 -20.21 -4.82 -8.42
N PRO A 422 -20.44 -6.11 -8.09
CA PRO A 422 -20.62 -6.53 -6.71
C PRO A 422 -19.41 -6.18 -5.84
N THR A 423 -19.65 -5.60 -4.66
CA THR A 423 -18.58 -5.09 -3.79
C THR A 423 -18.64 -5.66 -2.37
N LEU A 424 -17.52 -6.17 -1.87
CA LEU A 424 -17.33 -6.51 -0.45
C LEU A 424 -16.50 -5.42 0.24
N TRP A 425 -17.03 -4.84 1.31
CA TRP A 425 -16.36 -3.90 2.20
C TRP A 425 -15.90 -4.65 3.45
N MET A 426 -14.60 -4.72 3.70
CA MET A 426 -14.03 -5.50 4.79
C MET A 426 -13.17 -4.63 5.71
N TYR A 427 -13.41 -4.70 7.02
CA TYR A 427 -12.69 -3.94 8.04
C TYR A 427 -12.22 -4.84 9.18
N GLY A 428 -11.15 -4.45 9.88
CA GLY A 428 -10.77 -5.09 11.13
C GLY A 428 -11.62 -4.63 12.31
N SER A 429 -11.80 -5.49 13.31
CA SER A 429 -12.45 -5.12 14.59
C SER A 429 -11.77 -3.98 15.36
N HIS A 430 -10.46 -3.78 15.15
CA HIS A 430 -9.64 -2.72 15.77
C HIS A 430 -9.00 -1.83 14.71
N ASP A 431 -9.71 -1.67 13.58
CA ASP A 431 -9.27 -0.85 12.48
C ASP A 431 -9.38 0.63 12.83
N TRP A 432 -8.41 1.41 12.37
CA TRP A 432 -8.41 2.86 12.53
C TRP A 432 -9.13 3.55 11.37
N MET A 433 -9.43 2.82 10.29
CA MET A 433 -10.34 3.26 9.24
C MET A 433 -11.80 3.14 9.67
N ASP A 434 -12.63 4.06 9.20
CA ASP A 434 -14.05 4.11 9.54
C ASP A 434 -14.86 2.99 8.86
N ALA A 435 -15.15 1.92 9.63
CA ALA A 435 -15.99 0.82 9.18
C ALA A 435 -17.47 1.23 9.00
N ASN A 436 -17.95 2.25 9.72
CA ASN A 436 -19.33 2.73 9.56
C ASN A 436 -19.50 3.44 8.22
N ALA A 437 -18.51 4.23 7.80
CA ALA A 437 -18.48 4.83 6.46
C ALA A 437 -18.50 3.75 5.36
N GLY A 438 -17.79 2.63 5.55
CA GLY A 438 -17.85 1.48 4.64
C GLY A 438 -19.22 0.80 4.61
N ARG A 439 -19.88 0.67 5.76
CA ARG A 439 -21.26 0.16 5.84
C ARG A 439 -22.24 1.08 5.12
N GLU A 440 -22.09 2.38 5.28
CA GLU A 440 -22.90 3.39 4.58
C GLU A 440 -22.71 3.32 3.07
N ALA A 441 -21.45 3.23 2.62
CA ALA A 441 -21.12 3.04 1.21
C ALA A 441 -21.78 1.78 0.62
N ALA A 442 -21.75 0.66 1.34
CA ALA A 442 -22.46 -0.56 0.95
C ALA A 442 -23.98 -0.33 0.85
N ALA A 443 -24.58 0.40 1.79
CA ALA A 443 -26.01 0.72 1.77
C ALA A 443 -26.38 1.63 0.59
N ILE A 444 -25.53 2.61 0.24
CA ILE A 444 -25.72 3.44 -0.96
C ILE A 444 -25.75 2.58 -2.22
N MET A 445 -24.79 1.65 -2.37
CA MET A 445 -24.73 0.74 -3.52
C MET A 445 -25.97 -0.18 -3.59
N GLN A 446 -26.41 -0.71 -2.45
CA GLN A 446 -27.61 -1.55 -2.37
C GLN A 446 -28.87 -0.78 -2.81
N ARG A 447 -29.01 0.50 -2.45
CA ARG A 447 -30.13 1.35 -2.92
C ARG A 447 -30.14 1.56 -4.43
N GLN A 448 -28.98 1.43 -5.08
CA GLN A 448 -28.85 1.47 -6.55
C GLN A 448 -29.02 0.09 -7.20
N GLY A 449 -29.43 -0.93 -6.44
CA GLY A 449 -29.60 -2.30 -6.94
C GLY A 449 -28.29 -3.08 -7.13
N VAL A 450 -27.16 -2.56 -6.63
CA VAL A 450 -25.85 -3.21 -6.76
C VAL A 450 -25.59 -4.05 -5.51
N LYS A 451 -25.20 -5.32 -5.71
CA LYS A 451 -24.88 -6.22 -4.60
C LYS A 451 -23.67 -5.71 -3.84
N ALA A 452 -23.86 -5.27 -2.60
CA ALA A 452 -22.77 -4.90 -1.72
C ALA A 452 -22.90 -5.58 -0.35
N GLU A 453 -21.79 -5.99 0.24
CA GLU A 453 -21.72 -6.60 1.57
C GLU A 453 -20.71 -5.85 2.44
N HIS A 454 -20.95 -5.76 3.74
CA HIS A 454 -20.02 -5.17 4.71
C HIS A 454 -19.71 -6.21 5.80
N VAL A 455 -18.42 -6.41 6.09
CA VAL A 455 -17.93 -7.41 7.05
C VAL A 455 -16.85 -6.80 7.95
N VAL A 456 -16.97 -7.08 9.25
CA VAL A 456 -15.91 -6.80 10.22
C VAL A 456 -15.27 -8.13 10.62
N VAL A 457 -13.96 -8.25 10.40
CA VAL A 457 -13.18 -9.43 10.75
C VAL A 457 -12.68 -9.28 12.20
N PRO A 458 -12.95 -10.26 13.09
CA PRO A 458 -12.55 -10.16 14.49
C PRO A 458 -11.04 -10.32 14.66
N ARG A 459 -10.48 -9.74 15.73
CA ARG A 459 -9.07 -9.83 16.12
C ARG A 459 -8.08 -9.36 15.04
N SER A 460 -8.50 -8.44 14.19
CA SER A 460 -7.65 -7.79 13.20
C SER A 460 -7.79 -6.27 13.27
N GLY A 461 -6.72 -5.58 12.88
CA GLY A 461 -6.71 -4.14 12.61
C GLY A 461 -6.62 -3.89 11.10
N HIS A 462 -5.84 -2.88 10.72
CA HIS A 462 -5.74 -2.37 9.35
C HIS A 462 -5.29 -3.40 8.30
N HIS A 463 -4.34 -4.29 8.64
CA HIS A 463 -3.87 -5.34 7.71
C HIS A 463 -4.54 -6.66 8.05
N ILE A 464 -5.83 -6.74 7.75
CA ILE A 464 -6.71 -7.88 8.06
C ILE A 464 -6.09 -9.21 7.63
N TYR A 465 -5.50 -9.25 6.43
CA TYR A 465 -4.85 -10.41 5.82
C TYR A 465 -3.53 -10.84 6.49
N LEU A 466 -2.95 -10.01 7.36
CA LEU A 466 -1.79 -10.38 8.18
C LEU A 466 -2.23 -10.73 9.61
N ASP A 467 -3.13 -9.95 10.18
CA ASP A 467 -3.53 -10.06 11.58
C ASP A 467 -4.47 -11.29 11.79
N ASN A 468 -5.39 -11.54 10.84
CA ASN A 468 -6.30 -12.70 10.85
C ASN A 468 -6.50 -13.27 9.42
N PRO A 469 -5.51 -14.01 8.87
CA PRO A 469 -5.57 -14.54 7.51
C PRO A 469 -6.74 -15.50 7.28
N GLU A 470 -7.08 -16.34 8.27
CA GLU A 470 -8.21 -17.26 8.16
C GLU A 470 -9.55 -16.54 8.02
N GLY A 471 -9.78 -15.50 8.84
CA GLY A 471 -10.98 -14.68 8.80
C GLY A 471 -11.08 -13.90 7.48
N PHE A 472 -9.95 -13.33 7.04
CA PHE A 472 -9.82 -12.65 5.75
C PHE A 472 -10.17 -13.57 4.58
N ASN A 473 -9.48 -14.72 4.46
CA ASN A 473 -9.66 -15.69 3.38
C ASN A 473 -11.10 -16.20 3.33
N ARG A 474 -11.66 -16.54 4.49
CA ARG A 474 -13.04 -17.03 4.59
C ARG A 474 -14.05 -16.01 4.10
N ALA A 475 -13.94 -14.75 4.54
CA ALA A 475 -14.87 -13.69 4.13
C ALA A 475 -14.80 -13.45 2.62
N LEU A 476 -13.58 -13.39 2.07
CA LEU A 476 -13.30 -13.23 0.64
C LEU A 476 -13.91 -14.38 -0.18
N VAL A 477 -13.58 -15.64 0.17
CA VAL A 477 -14.10 -16.84 -0.52
C VAL A 477 -15.61 -16.93 -0.44
N SER A 478 -16.18 -16.65 0.74
CA SER A 478 -17.63 -16.75 0.93
C SER A 478 -18.39 -15.73 0.07
N PHE A 479 -17.86 -14.52 -0.06
CA PHE A 479 -18.44 -13.51 -0.96
C PHE A 479 -18.37 -13.94 -2.42
N GLN A 480 -17.21 -14.44 -2.87
CA GLN A 480 -17.01 -14.95 -4.22
C GLN A 480 -18.06 -16.02 -4.58
N VAL A 481 -18.23 -17.01 -3.71
CA VAL A 481 -19.21 -18.11 -3.88
C VAL A 481 -20.64 -17.57 -3.88
N ARG A 482 -21.00 -16.69 -2.95
CA ARG A 482 -22.35 -16.09 -2.90
C ARG A 482 -22.70 -15.28 -4.14
N VAL A 483 -21.74 -14.56 -4.73
CA VAL A 483 -21.96 -13.84 -5.99
C VAL A 483 -22.11 -14.83 -7.13
N ALA A 484 -21.24 -15.83 -7.24
CA ALA A 484 -21.30 -16.84 -8.30
C ALA A 484 -22.64 -17.62 -8.31
N ILE A 485 -23.14 -18.03 -7.14
CA ILE A 485 -24.43 -18.71 -7.00
C ILE A 485 -25.58 -17.79 -7.45
N ALA A 486 -25.57 -16.52 -7.04
CA ALA A 486 -26.61 -15.56 -7.42
C ALA A 486 -26.65 -15.34 -8.95
N THR A 487 -25.49 -15.22 -9.59
CA THR A 487 -25.38 -15.08 -11.05
C THR A 487 -25.89 -16.33 -11.78
N HIS A 488 -25.51 -17.54 -11.32
CA HIS A 488 -25.98 -18.79 -11.91
C HIS A 488 -27.49 -18.99 -11.74
N ALA A 489 -28.02 -18.71 -10.55
CA ALA A 489 -29.46 -18.79 -10.29
C ALA A 489 -30.25 -17.86 -11.21
N TYR A 490 -29.77 -16.62 -11.39
CA TYR A 490 -30.38 -15.64 -12.29
C TYR A 490 -30.37 -16.11 -13.75
N ALA A 491 -29.24 -16.61 -14.23
CA ALA A 491 -29.11 -17.13 -15.60
C ALA A 491 -30.05 -18.32 -15.87
N ASN A 492 -30.21 -19.23 -14.91
CA ASN A 492 -31.12 -20.38 -15.03
C ASN A 492 -32.59 -19.94 -15.03
N ILE A 493 -32.98 -18.98 -14.19
CA ILE A 493 -34.34 -18.42 -14.19
C ILE A 493 -34.67 -17.78 -15.54
N HIS A 494 -33.77 -16.95 -16.07
CA HIS A 494 -33.95 -16.32 -17.39
C HIS A 494 -34.04 -17.33 -18.53
N ARG A 495 -33.17 -18.35 -18.53
CA ARG A 495 -33.22 -19.43 -19.54
C ARG A 495 -34.54 -20.21 -19.46
N ASN A 496 -35.03 -20.53 -18.25
CA ASN A 496 -36.28 -21.27 -18.06
C ASN A 496 -37.52 -20.44 -18.43
N LEU A 497 -37.50 -19.13 -18.17
CA LEU A 497 -38.53 -18.19 -18.63
C LEU A 497 -38.57 -18.12 -20.16
N HIS A 498 -37.41 -18.06 -20.83
CA HIS A 498 -37.32 -18.07 -22.28
C HIS A 498 -37.78 -19.39 -22.92
N LEU A 499 -37.62 -20.52 -22.22
CA LEU A 499 -38.04 -21.85 -22.68
C LEU A 499 -39.46 -22.22 -22.26
N GLY A 500 -40.19 -21.34 -21.56
CA GLY A 500 -41.56 -21.61 -21.08
C GLY A 500 -41.67 -22.72 -20.01
N ILE A 501 -40.55 -23.11 -19.40
CA ILE A 501 -40.50 -24.22 -18.44
C ILE A 501 -40.82 -23.70 -17.03
N ARG A 502 -42.02 -23.96 -16.52
CA ARG A 502 -42.38 -23.73 -15.11
C ARG A 502 -41.60 -24.70 -14.21
N THR A 503 -40.52 -24.26 -13.60
CA THR A 503 -39.80 -25.05 -12.58
C THR A 503 -40.13 -24.56 -11.17
N SER A 504 -40.53 -25.51 -10.30
CA SER A 504 -40.68 -25.30 -8.86
C SER A 504 -39.31 -24.98 -8.24
N LEU A 505 -39.20 -23.81 -7.59
CA LEU A 505 -37.97 -23.27 -6.98
C LEU A 505 -37.30 -24.15 -5.89
N SER A 506 -37.88 -25.31 -5.55
CA SER A 506 -37.52 -26.05 -4.33
C SER A 506 -36.29 -26.96 -4.42
N LEU A 507 -35.84 -27.39 -5.61
CA LEU A 507 -34.83 -28.46 -5.72
C LEU A 507 -33.39 -28.00 -6.01
N SER A 508 -33.17 -26.91 -6.75
CA SER A 508 -31.80 -26.54 -7.16
C SER A 508 -30.95 -25.87 -6.07
N CYS A 509 -31.55 -25.22 -5.08
CA CYS A 509 -30.79 -24.61 -3.98
C CYS A 509 -30.32 -25.62 -2.92
N ARG A 510 -30.98 -26.79 -2.79
CA ARG A 510 -30.59 -27.83 -1.81
C ARG A 510 -29.41 -28.68 -2.26
N ALA A 511 -29.16 -28.82 -3.57
CA ALA A 511 -28.07 -29.65 -4.09
C ALA A 511 -26.68 -28.97 -4.02
N LEU A 512 -26.62 -27.63 -3.95
CA LEU A 512 -25.36 -26.86 -3.86
C LEU A 512 -24.95 -26.49 -2.43
N ALA A 513 -25.78 -26.83 -1.44
CA ALA A 513 -25.48 -26.68 -0.02
C ALA A 513 -25.05 -28.02 0.59
N LEU A 514 -23.98 -28.63 0.07
CA LEU A 514 -23.25 -29.65 0.82
C LEU A 514 -22.46 -28.94 1.93
N PRO A 515 -22.59 -29.33 3.21
CA PRO A 515 -21.74 -28.78 4.25
C PRO A 515 -20.32 -29.31 4.03
N LEU A 516 -19.35 -28.41 3.90
CA LEU A 516 -17.94 -28.69 4.20
C LEU A 516 -17.88 -29.20 5.64
N ARG A 517 -18.00 -30.52 5.83
CA ARG A 517 -17.62 -31.19 7.08
C ARG A 517 -16.11 -31.11 7.19
N TYR A 518 -15.61 -30.08 7.85
CA TYR A 518 -14.31 -30.16 8.50
C TYR A 518 -14.45 -31.10 9.69
N THR A 519 -13.81 -32.26 9.62
CA THR A 519 -13.70 -33.19 10.74
C THR A 519 -12.85 -32.53 11.82
N ILE A 520 -13.49 -32.01 12.86
CA ILE A 520 -12.83 -31.60 14.10
C ILE A 520 -12.61 -32.87 14.91
N HIS A 521 -11.37 -33.36 14.99
CA HIS A 521 -10.99 -34.32 16.03
C HIS A 521 -11.01 -33.58 17.37
N THR A 522 -12.15 -33.64 18.06
CA THR A 522 -12.22 -33.34 19.49
C THR A 522 -11.85 -34.62 20.24
N GLY A 523 -10.63 -34.65 20.77
CA GLY A 523 -10.24 -35.66 21.75
C GLY A 523 -11.05 -35.43 23.02
N THR A 524 -11.98 -36.33 23.31
CA THR A 524 -12.70 -36.39 24.58
C THR A 524 -11.73 -36.81 25.68
N VAL A 525 -11.40 -35.88 26.56
CA VAL A 525 -10.80 -36.15 27.87
C VAL A 525 -11.95 -36.61 28.79
N GLY A 526 -11.88 -37.84 29.27
CA GLY A 526 -12.82 -38.39 30.26
C GLY A 526 -12.61 -37.78 31.66
N PRO A 527 -13.62 -37.79 32.53
CA PRO A 527 -13.54 -37.21 33.87
C PRO A 527 -12.74 -38.10 34.84
N PRO A 528 -12.22 -37.54 35.94
CA PRO A 528 -11.25 -38.21 36.79
C PRO A 528 -11.92 -39.18 37.75
N HIS A 529 -11.36 -40.38 37.86
CA HIS A 529 -11.46 -41.25 39.03
C HIS A 529 -10.08 -41.87 39.30
#